data_AF-A0A829QFG2-F1
#
_entry.id   AF-A0A829QFG2-F1
#
_cell.length_a   1.000
_cell.length_b   1.000
_cell.length_c   1.000
_cell.angle_alpha   90.00
_cell.angle_beta   90.00
_cell.angle_gamma   90.00
#
_symmetry.space_group_name_H-M   'P 1'
#
loop_
_entity.id
_entity.type
_entity.pdbx_description
1 polymer ?
#
loop_
_entity_poly.entity_id
_entity_poly.type
_entity_poly.pdbx_seq_one_letter_code
_entity_poly.pdbx_strand_id
1 'polypeptide(L)'
;MDLLDDDEHAQLATWGNQAVLKECPDTMPSIPAVFARQVECTPEALALTFDGQSMTYRELDEAANRLSHLLVGAGAGPDSLWPCFFRARPRR
;
A
#
# COMPACT_ATOMS: atom_id res chain seq x y z
N MET A 1 11.01 34.53 -6.77
CA MET A 1 12.02 34.59 -5.69
C MET A 1 12.10 33.17 -5.18
N ASP A 2 13.21 32.48 -5.44
CA ASP A 2 13.44 31.17 -4.81
C ASP A 2 13.73 31.42 -3.33
N LEU A 3 13.08 30.64 -2.46
CA LEU A 3 13.14 30.79 -1.01
C LEU A 3 14.26 29.95 -0.41
N LEU A 4 14.79 28.98 -1.16
CA LEU A 4 15.88 28.13 -0.74
C LEU A 4 17.14 28.44 -1.55
N ASP A 5 18.28 28.40 -0.87
CA ASP A 5 19.57 28.42 -1.54
C ASP A 5 19.99 27.02 -2.06
N ASP A 6 21.05 26.97 -2.86
CA ASP A 6 21.50 25.73 -3.49
C ASP A 6 21.90 24.65 -2.47
N ASP A 7 22.41 25.05 -1.29
CA ASP A 7 22.80 24.12 -0.22
C ASP A 7 21.56 23.54 0.48
N GLU A 8 20.52 24.36 0.67
CA GLU A 8 19.23 23.92 1.21
C GLU A 8 18.48 23.01 0.24
N HIS A 9 18.54 23.30 -1.07
CA HIS A 9 18.01 22.41 -2.12
C HIS A 9 18.73 21.06 -2.13
N ALA A 10 20.06 21.05 -1.95
CA ALA A 10 20.84 19.81 -1.86
C ALA A 10 20.47 18.98 -0.61
N GLN A 11 20.22 19.64 0.53
CA GLN A 11 19.75 18.98 1.75
C GLN A 11 18.35 18.37 1.57
N LEU A 12 17.42 19.11 0.96
CA LEU A 12 16.09 18.58 0.64
C LEU A 12 16.12 17.45 -0.38
N ALA A 13 17.00 17.51 -1.38
CA ALA A 13 17.18 16.42 -2.33
C ALA A 13 17.65 15.14 -1.62
N THR A 14 18.48 15.27 -0.59
CA THR A 14 18.97 14.14 0.22
C THR A 14 17.87 13.59 1.12
N TRP A 15 17.19 14.43 1.91
CA TRP A 15 16.12 13.98 2.81
C TRP A 15 14.90 13.44 2.07
N GLY A 16 14.56 14.06 0.93
CA GLY A 16 13.47 13.65 0.06
C GLY A 16 13.78 12.45 -0.81
N ASN A 17 14.97 11.83 -0.68
CA ASN A 17 15.42 10.72 -1.53
C ASN A 17 15.27 11.01 -3.03
N GLN A 18 15.53 12.25 -3.48
CA GLN A 18 15.30 12.66 -4.88
C GLN A 18 16.09 11.81 -5.87
N ALA A 19 17.30 11.36 -5.52
CA ALA A 19 18.08 10.47 -6.39
C ALA A 19 17.30 9.17 -6.69
N VAL A 20 16.75 8.55 -5.63
CA VAL A 20 15.93 7.34 -5.76
C VAL A 20 14.67 7.61 -6.56
N LEU A 21 13.97 8.72 -6.30
CA LEU A 21 12.75 9.09 -7.01
C LEU A 21 12.99 9.39 -8.50
N LYS A 22 14.15 9.96 -8.87
CA LYS A 22 14.53 10.23 -10.26
C LYS A 22 14.92 8.97 -11.03
N GLU A 23 15.45 7.96 -10.34
CA GLU A 23 15.82 6.66 -10.90
C GLU A 23 14.67 5.65 -10.86
N CYS A 24 13.54 5.98 -10.22
CA CYS A 24 12.37 5.12 -10.17
C CYS A 24 11.83 4.89 -11.58
N PRO A 25 11.60 3.63 -11.99
CA PRO A 25 11.00 3.34 -13.28
C PRO A 25 9.61 3.99 -13.38
N ASP A 26 9.27 4.48 -14.58
CA ASP A 26 7.95 5.08 -14.87
C ASP A 26 6.78 4.12 -14.61
N THR A 27 7.05 2.81 -14.51
CA THR A 27 6.04 1.77 -14.28
C THR A 27 6.45 0.88 -13.12
N MET A 28 6.39 1.42 -11.90
CA MET A 28 6.41 0.56 -10.72
C MET A 28 5.10 -0.22 -10.61
N PRO A 29 5.15 -1.52 -10.25
CA PRO A 29 3.94 -2.29 -9.98
C PRO A 29 3.21 -1.67 -8.78
N SER A 30 1.88 -1.65 -8.84
CA SER A 30 1.06 -1.18 -7.73
C SER A 30 1.24 -2.10 -6.51
N ILE A 31 0.99 -1.58 -5.30
CA ILE A 31 1.06 -2.39 -4.07
C ILE A 31 0.17 -3.66 -4.19
N PRO A 32 -1.08 -3.58 -4.70
CA PRO A 32 -1.88 -4.79 -4.94
C PRO A 32 -1.23 -5.77 -5.94
N ALA A 33 -0.54 -5.29 -6.97
CA ALA A 33 0.13 -6.16 -7.94
C ALA A 33 1.32 -6.92 -7.33
N VAL A 34 2.11 -6.23 -6.49
CA VAL A 34 3.21 -6.89 -5.74
C VAL A 34 2.65 -7.90 -4.73
N PHE A 35 1.53 -7.56 -4.07
CA PHE A 35 0.86 -8.45 -3.14
C PHE A 35 0.32 -9.71 -3.83
N ALA A 36 -0.37 -9.57 -4.96
CA ALA A 36 -0.88 -10.70 -5.73
C ALA A 36 0.23 -11.69 -6.12
N ARG A 37 1.39 -11.16 -6.50
CA ARG A 37 2.57 -11.98 -6.79
C ARG A 37 3.06 -12.76 -5.56
N GLN A 38 2.97 -12.19 -4.36
CA GLN A 38 3.28 -12.90 -3.12
C GLN A 38 2.24 -14.00 -2.82
N VAL A 39 0.96 -13.74 -3.10
CA VAL A 39 -0.13 -14.73 -2.95
C VAL A 39 0.11 -15.93 -3.87
N GLU A 40 0.56 -15.70 -5.10
CA GLU A 40 0.92 -16.77 -6.05
C GLU A 40 2.14 -17.58 -5.57
N CYS A 41 3.17 -16.91 -5.05
CA CYS A 41 4.39 -17.58 -4.59
C CYS A 41 4.17 -18.41 -3.32
N THR A 42 3.39 -17.91 -2.36
CA THR A 42 3.21 -18.55 -1.04
C THR A 42 1.75 -18.45 -0.56
N PRO A 43 0.81 -19.15 -1.23
CA PRO A 43 -0.62 -18.97 -0.95
C PRO A 43 -1.02 -19.46 0.44
N GLU A 44 -0.41 -20.54 0.93
CA GLU A 44 -0.73 -21.18 2.22
C GLU A 44 0.07 -20.60 3.39
N ALA A 45 0.98 -19.65 3.13
CA ALA A 45 1.70 -18.99 4.20
C ALA A 45 0.77 -18.06 4.98
N LEU A 46 0.91 -18.04 6.31
CA LEU A 46 0.17 -17.15 7.17
C LEU A 46 0.56 -15.69 6.89
N ALA A 47 -0.41 -14.90 6.44
CA ALA A 47 -0.23 -13.48 6.14
C ALA A 47 -0.62 -12.59 7.32
N LEU A 48 -1.66 -12.98 8.06
CA LEU A 48 -2.21 -12.19 9.13
C LEU A 48 -2.62 -13.10 10.29
N THR A 49 -2.19 -12.75 11.50
CA THR A 49 -2.70 -13.35 12.73
C THR A 49 -3.26 -12.25 13.63
N PHE A 50 -4.48 -12.45 14.11
CA PHE A 50 -5.20 -11.49 14.93
C PHE A 50 -6.15 -12.20 15.89
N ASP A 51 -6.04 -11.92 17.18
CA ASP A 51 -6.91 -12.45 18.25
C ASP A 51 -7.09 -13.99 18.23
N GLY A 52 -6.00 -14.72 17.95
CA GLY A 52 -6.01 -16.18 17.83
C GLY A 52 -6.56 -16.72 16.51
N GLN A 53 -7.04 -15.84 15.63
CA GLN A 53 -7.38 -16.18 14.25
C GLN A 53 -6.17 -15.96 13.35
N SER A 54 -6.03 -16.82 12.36
CA SER A 54 -4.95 -16.78 11.40
C SER A 54 -5.55 -16.85 10.00
N MET A 55 -5.06 -16.02 9.09
CA MET A 55 -5.42 -16.02 7.69
C MET A 55 -4.16 -16.17 6.84
N THR A 56 -4.27 -17.02 5.83
CA THR A 56 -3.26 -17.21 4.79
C THR A 56 -3.27 -16.04 3.79
N TYR A 57 -2.22 -15.92 2.99
CA TYR A 57 -2.17 -14.95 1.89
C TYR A 57 -3.35 -15.13 0.92
N ARG A 58 -3.72 -16.37 0.61
CA ARG A 58 -4.87 -16.66 -0.26
C ARG A 58 -6.19 -16.18 0.35
N GLU A 59 -6.46 -16.53 1.61
CA GLU A 59 -7.72 -16.14 2.27
C GLU A 59 -7.83 -14.62 2.43
N LEU A 60 -6.70 -13.95 2.69
CA LEU A 60 -6.64 -12.50 2.80
C LEU A 60 -6.91 -11.85 1.44
N ASP A 61 -6.32 -12.35 0.35
CA ASP A 61 -6.54 -11.85 -1.00
C ASP A 61 -8.01 -12.02 -1.44
N GLU A 62 -8.61 -13.18 -1.20
CA GLU A 62 -10.01 -13.43 -1.51
C GLU A 62 -10.96 -12.50 -0.73
N ALA A 63 -10.68 -12.27 0.55
CA ALA A 63 -11.45 -11.34 1.37
C ALA A 63 -11.31 -9.89 0.88
N ALA A 64 -10.10 -9.47 0.53
CA ALA A 64 -9.83 -8.15 -0.03
C ALA A 64 -10.53 -7.96 -1.39
N ASN A 65 -10.46 -8.95 -2.28
CA ASN A 65 -11.14 -8.91 -3.58
C ASN A 65 -12.66 -8.80 -3.45
N ARG A 66 -13.28 -9.55 -2.51
CA ARG A 66 -14.71 -9.40 -2.22
C ARG A 66 -15.05 -7.98 -1.76
N LEU A 67 -14.25 -7.39 -0.88
CA LEU A 67 -14.45 -6.02 -0.42
C LEU A 67 -14.31 -5.02 -1.59
N SER A 68 -13.28 -5.18 -2.43
CA SER A 68 -13.08 -4.33 -3.62
C SER A 68 -14.28 -4.34 -4.55
N HIS A 69 -14.87 -5.51 -4.82
CA HIS A 69 -16.09 -5.59 -5.63
C HIS A 69 -17.28 -4.87 -5.02
N LEU A 70 -17.45 -4.95 -3.69
CA LEU A 70 -18.50 -4.22 -2.99
C LEU A 70 -18.29 -2.71 -3.07
N LEU A 71 -17.05 -2.25 -2.93
CA LEU A 71 -16.70 -0.82 -3.05
C LEU A 71 -16.93 -0.31 -4.47
N VAL A 72 -16.53 -1.07 -5.49
CA VAL A 72 -16.81 -0.73 -6.89
C VAL A 72 -18.32 -0.68 -7.14
N GLY A 73 -19.09 -1.64 -6.62
CA GLY A 73 -20.55 -1.64 -6.67
C GLY A 73 -21.18 -0.44 -5.95
N ALA A 74 -20.52 0.11 -4.93
CA ALA A 74 -20.93 1.33 -4.24
C ALA A 74 -20.46 2.63 -4.92
N GLY A 75 -19.74 2.54 -6.06
CA GLY A 75 -19.29 3.69 -6.84
C GLY A 75 -17.80 4.04 -6.67
N ALA A 76 -16.96 3.13 -6.20
CA ALA A 76 -15.51 3.36 -6.10
C ALA A 76 -14.88 3.48 -7.48
N GLY A 77 -14.11 4.55 -7.68
CA GLY A 77 -13.38 4.82 -8.91
C GLY A 77 -11.99 5.42 -8.63
N PRO A 78 -11.20 5.65 -9.70
CA PRO A 78 -9.96 6.40 -9.61
C PRO A 78 -10.22 7.78 -8.99
N ASP A 79 -9.34 8.25 -8.12
CA ASP A 79 -9.45 9.51 -7.36
C ASP A 79 -10.59 9.60 -6.33
N SER A 80 -11.31 8.50 -6.05
CA SER A 80 -12.31 8.47 -4.98
C SER A 80 -11.69 8.15 -3.62
N LEU A 81 -11.99 8.99 -2.62
CA LEU A 81 -11.63 8.73 -1.21
C LEU A 81 -12.72 7.93 -0.52
N TRP A 82 -12.33 6.81 0.11
CA TRP A 82 -13.24 5.93 0.86
C TRP A 82 -12.96 6.01 2.36
N PRO A 83 -13.98 6.31 3.18
CA PRO A 83 -13.80 6.33 4.63
C PRO A 83 -13.67 4.90 5.16
N CYS A 84 -12.48 4.55 5.62
CA CYS A 84 -12.21 3.29 6.31
C CYS A 84 -12.13 3.54 7.83
N PHE A 85 -13.25 3.33 8.54
CA PHE A 85 -13.26 3.39 9.99
C PHE A 85 -12.93 2.01 10.58
N PHE A 86 -11.71 1.87 11.09
CA PHE A 86 -11.32 0.70 11.86
C PHE A 86 -11.15 1.06 13.33
N ARG A 87 -11.65 0.22 14.23
CA ARG A 87 -11.41 0.41 15.66
C ARG A 87 -9.98 -0.02 15.99
N ALA A 88 -9.07 0.94 16.06
CA ALA A 88 -7.72 0.68 16.56
C ALA A 88 -7.79 0.15 18.01
N ARG A 89 -7.25 -1.04 18.23
CA ARG A 89 -6.97 -1.58 19.56
C ARG A 89 -5.47 -1.54 19.78
N PRO A 90 -5.00 -1.17 20.99
CA PRO A 90 -3.57 -1.02 21.25
C PRO A 90 -2.84 -2.34 20.96
N ARG A 91 -1.73 -2.25 20.22
CA ARG A 91 -0.78 -3.37 20.10
C ARG A 91 -0.19 -3.62 21.48
N ARG A 92 -0.35 -4.84 22.01
CA ARG A 92 0.40 -5.29 23.19
C ARG A 92 1.85 -5.54 22.81
#